data_AF-D3GIG0-F1
#
_entry.id   AF-D3GIG0-F1
#
_cell.length_a   1.000
_cell.length_b   1.000
_cell.length_c   1.000
_cell.angle_alpha   90.00
_cell.angle_beta   90.00
_cell.angle_gamma   90.00
#
_symmetry.space_group_name_H-M   'P 1'
#
loop_
_entity.id
_entity.type
_entity.pdbx_description
1 polymer ?
#
loop_
_entity_poly.entity_id
_entity_poly.type
_entity_poly.pdbx_seq_one_letter_code
_entity_poly.pdbx_strand_id
1 'polypeptide(L)'
;DIGDIIRGKDLHLGNRKEREKEELQKNKKFIYKKIYNGLNAKAQQYNSDDKSGNYIQLREDWWALNRREVWKAMTCDAPDEAKYNVIGSDGTIPHLTIKNAMRHSLCPYLLRYVPHIITV
;
A
#
# COMPACT_ATOMS: atom_id res chain seq x y z
N ASP A 1 -1.31 -7.52 -0.01
CA ASP A 1 -0.15 -7.83 0.87
C ASP A 1 0.62 -6.59 1.37
N ILE A 2 1.59 -5.97 0.67
CA ILE A 2 2.34 -4.81 1.22
C ILE A 2 1.44 -3.60 1.52
N GLY A 3 0.54 -3.25 0.58
CA GLY A 3 -0.41 -2.16 0.79
C GLY A 3 -1.41 -2.44 1.93
N ASP A 4 -1.76 -3.69 2.18
CA ASP A 4 -2.67 -4.06 3.28
C ASP A 4 -1.95 -4.09 4.62
N ILE A 5 -0.69 -4.50 4.64
CA ILE A 5 0.22 -4.40 5.79
C ILE A 5 0.42 -2.95 6.21
N ILE A 6 0.60 -2.04 5.26
CA ILE A 6 0.78 -0.58 5.49
C ILE A 6 -0.53 0.05 5.98
N ARG A 7 -1.66 -0.28 5.35
CA ARG A 7 -3.00 0.23 5.71
C ARG A 7 -3.58 -0.41 6.97
N GLY A 8 -3.00 -1.50 7.46
CA GLY A 8 -3.51 -2.25 8.61
C GLY A 8 -4.70 -3.17 8.30
N LYS A 9 -4.89 -3.50 7.02
CA LYS A 9 -5.92 -4.44 6.50
C LYS A 9 -5.41 -5.88 6.38
N ASP A 10 -4.14 -6.12 6.67
CA ASP A 10 -3.54 -7.45 6.60
C ASP A 10 -4.15 -8.42 7.63
N LEU A 11 -4.80 -9.47 7.14
CA LEU A 11 -5.50 -10.52 7.89
C LEU A 11 -4.64 -11.79 8.02
N HIS A 12 -3.32 -11.71 8.19
CA HIS A 12 -2.52 -12.92 8.35
C HIS A 12 -2.89 -13.64 9.67
N LEU A 13 -3.74 -14.67 9.54
CA LEU A 13 -4.36 -15.51 10.58
C LEU A 13 -3.59 -16.85 10.70
N GLY A 14 -2.26 -16.77 10.77
CA GLY A 14 -1.41 -17.95 10.98
C GLY A 14 -1.00 -18.07 12.46
N ASN A 15 -1.54 -19.06 13.16
CA ASN A 15 -1.37 -19.33 14.61
C ASN A 15 0.06 -19.60 15.11
N ARG A 16 1.13 -19.26 14.37
CA ARG A 16 2.50 -19.68 14.70
C ARG A 16 3.46 -18.54 15.09
N LYS A 17 3.06 -17.26 14.99
CA LYS A 17 3.95 -16.09 15.16
C LYS A 17 3.27 -14.85 15.77
N GLU A 18 2.45 -15.04 16.81
CA GLU A 18 1.67 -13.94 17.42
C GLU A 18 2.55 -12.81 17.99
N ARG A 19 3.69 -13.14 18.62
CA ARG A 19 4.63 -12.14 19.14
C ARG A 19 5.26 -11.26 18.06
N GLU A 20 5.75 -11.84 16.96
CA GLU A 20 6.33 -11.08 15.84
C GLU A 20 5.28 -10.15 15.21
N LYS A 21 4.02 -10.60 15.13
CA LYS A 21 2.90 -9.80 14.64
C LYS A 21 2.61 -8.63 15.59
N GLU A 22 2.57 -8.87 16.89
CA GLU A 22 2.38 -7.81 17.88
C GLU A 22 3.50 -6.76 17.83
N GLU A 23 4.75 -7.20 17.75
CA GLU A 23 5.91 -6.31 17.63
C GLU A 23 5.83 -5.48 16.35
N LEU A 24 5.49 -6.11 15.22
CA LEU A 24 5.29 -5.40 13.96
C LEU A 24 4.16 -4.36 14.06
N GLN A 25 3.03 -4.71 14.67
CA GLN A 25 1.92 -3.77 14.85
C GLN A 25 2.26 -2.63 15.81
N LYS A 26 2.99 -2.91 16.90
CA LYS A 26 3.49 -1.89 17.83
C LYS A 26 4.45 -0.93 17.14
N ASN A 27 5.40 -1.45 16.36
CA ASN A 27 6.37 -0.64 15.60
C ASN A 27 5.65 0.25 14.57
N LYS A 28 4.67 -0.28 13.85
CA LYS A 28 3.85 0.51 12.92
C LYS A 28 3.11 1.64 13.64
N LYS A 29 2.41 1.33 14.74
CA LYS A 29 1.71 2.35 15.54
C LYS A 29 2.68 3.43 16.03
N PHE A 30 3.88 3.03 16.46
CA PHE A 30 4.91 3.97 16.90
C PHE A 30 5.36 4.91 15.77
N ILE A 31 5.65 4.38 14.58
CA ILE A 31 6.06 5.18 13.42
C ILE A 31 4.95 6.17 13.03
N TYR A 32 3.70 5.71 12.89
CA TYR A 32 2.61 6.61 12.51
C TYR A 32 2.27 7.63 13.59
N LYS A 33 2.44 7.31 14.87
CA LYS A 33 2.36 8.29 15.96
C LYS A 33 3.43 9.37 15.82
N LYS A 34 4.68 8.99 15.50
CA LYS A 34 5.76 9.95 15.26
C LYS A 34 5.47 10.85 14.05
N ILE A 35 4.95 10.28 12.97
CA ILE A 35 4.53 11.04 11.78
C ILE A 35 3.41 12.01 12.14
N TYR A 36 2.35 11.53 12.81
CA TYR A 36 1.21 12.35 13.25
C TYR A 36 1.66 13.55 14.11
N ASN A 37 2.54 13.31 15.08
CA ASN A 37 3.06 14.37 15.95
C ASN A 37 3.92 15.40 15.20
N GLY A 38 4.48 15.03 14.05
CA GLY A 38 5.24 15.93 13.17
C GLY A 38 4.37 16.70 12.16
N LEU A 39 3.07 16.42 12.08
CA LEU A 39 2.16 17.13 11.19
C LEU A 39 1.83 18.53 11.74
N ASN A 40 1.47 19.45 10.85
CA ASN A 40 0.91 20.75 11.27
C ASN A 40 -0.49 20.59 11.90
N ALA A 41 -0.96 21.61 12.62
CA ALA A 41 -2.22 21.56 13.36
C ALA A 41 -3.44 21.20 12.49
N LYS A 42 -3.51 21.71 11.25
CA LYS A 42 -4.61 21.43 10.32
C LYS A 42 -4.61 19.96 9.87
N ALA A 43 -3.44 19.41 9.58
CA ALA A 43 -3.28 18.02 9.18
C ALA A 43 -3.49 17.06 10.36
N GLN A 44 -3.12 17.45 11.59
CA GLN A 44 -3.46 16.70 12.80
C GLN A 44 -4.98 16.67 13.00
N GLN A 45 -5.66 17.81 12.91
CA GLN A 45 -7.13 17.90 13.03
C GLN A 45 -7.85 17.08 11.97
N TYR A 46 -7.35 17.04 10.73
CA TYR A 46 -7.92 16.19 9.68
C TYR A 46 -7.78 14.69 10.01
N ASN A 47 -6.74 14.30 10.75
CA ASN A 47 -6.44 12.92 11.11
C ASN A 47 -6.84 12.54 12.55
N SER A 48 -7.44 13.46 13.32
CA SER A 48 -7.72 13.27 14.75
C SER A 48 -8.94 12.39 15.04
N ASP A 49 -9.77 12.15 14.03
CA ASP A 49 -11.03 11.40 14.18
C ASP A 49 -10.83 9.88 14.37
N ASP A 50 -9.59 9.40 14.28
CA ASP A 50 -9.27 8.01 14.58
C ASP A 50 -9.22 7.75 16.09
N LYS A 51 -10.40 7.54 16.68
CA LYS A 51 -10.59 7.13 18.09
C LYS A 51 -9.85 5.83 18.45
N SER A 52 -9.44 5.03 17.46
CA SER A 52 -8.76 3.74 17.68
C SER A 52 -7.24 3.87 17.81
N GLY A 53 -6.68 5.06 17.57
CA GLY A 53 -5.23 5.30 17.62
C GLY A 53 -4.44 4.46 16.60
N ASN A 54 -5.11 3.99 15.55
CA ASN A 54 -4.51 3.17 14.51
C ASN A 54 -4.00 4.00 13.32
N TYR A 55 -4.28 5.29 13.30
CA TYR A 55 -3.93 6.24 12.26
C TYR A 55 -4.46 5.83 10.88
N ILE A 56 -5.70 5.32 10.80
CA ILE A 56 -6.27 4.74 9.58
C ILE A 56 -6.30 5.77 8.42
N GLN A 57 -6.81 6.97 8.66
CA GLN A 57 -6.85 8.04 7.66
C GLN A 57 -5.44 8.42 7.18
N LEU A 58 -4.52 8.63 8.13
CA LEU A 58 -3.13 8.96 7.85
C LEU A 58 -2.42 7.87 7.04
N ARG A 59 -2.71 6.60 7.30
CA ARG A 59 -2.16 5.46 6.57
C ARG A 59 -2.66 5.39 5.13
N GLU A 60 -3.95 5.65 4.91
CA GLU A 60 -4.54 5.70 3.58
C GLU A 60 -4.00 6.88 2.77
N ASP A 61 -3.90 8.07 3.38
CA ASP A 61 -3.33 9.26 2.74
C ASP A 61 -1.84 9.07 2.41
N TRP A 62 -1.07 8.54 3.36
CA TRP A 62 0.34 8.23 3.15
C TRP A 62 0.50 7.21 2.02
N TRP A 63 -0.32 6.16 1.97
CA TRP A 63 -0.29 5.19 0.89
C TRP A 63 -0.65 5.82 -0.46
N ALA A 64 -1.69 6.66 -0.50
CA ALA A 64 -2.12 7.35 -1.71
C ALA A 64 -1.00 8.21 -2.31
N LEU A 65 -0.22 8.88 -1.45
CA LEU A 65 0.92 9.71 -1.86
C LEU A 65 2.13 8.89 -2.30
N ASN A 66 2.46 7.81 -1.58
CA ASN A 66 3.73 7.10 -1.75
C ASN A 66 3.65 5.82 -2.62
N ARG A 67 2.44 5.36 -2.99
CA ARG A 67 2.24 4.12 -3.77
C ARG A 67 3.06 4.04 -5.05
N ARG A 68 3.29 5.16 -5.73
CA ARG A 68 4.12 5.23 -6.96
C ARG A 68 5.58 4.91 -6.69
N GLU A 69 6.14 5.53 -5.66
CA GLU A 69 7.53 5.31 -5.27
C GLU A 69 7.74 3.90 -4.72
N VAL A 70 6.79 3.39 -3.92
CA VAL A 70 6.83 2.00 -3.43
C VAL A 70 6.84 1.01 -4.59
N TRP A 71 5.99 1.19 -5.61
CA TRP A 71 6.00 0.32 -6.79
C TRP A 71 7.28 0.42 -7.59
N LYS A 72 7.81 1.64 -7.77
CA LYS A 72 9.08 1.85 -8.46
C LYS A 72 10.21 1.08 -7.76
N ALA A 73 10.24 1.10 -6.43
CA ALA A 73 11.20 0.31 -5.64
C ALA A 73 10.96 -1.21 -5.80
N MET A 74 9.72 -1.67 -5.71
CA MET A 74 9.38 -3.09 -5.88
C MET A 74 9.73 -3.65 -7.26
N THR A 75 9.75 -2.79 -8.28
CA THR A 75 9.95 -3.17 -9.68
C THR A 75 11.33 -2.79 -10.21
N CYS A 76 12.24 -2.37 -9.32
CA CYS A 76 13.58 -1.92 -9.66
C CYS A 76 14.35 -3.01 -10.45
N ASP A 77 14.26 -4.26 -9.98
CA ASP A 77 14.99 -5.40 -10.56
C ASP A 77 14.16 -6.21 -11.56
N ALA A 78 12.96 -5.74 -11.90
CA ALA A 78 12.15 -6.41 -12.91
C ALA A 78 12.81 -6.30 -14.30
N PRO A 79 12.79 -7.37 -15.12
CA PRO A 79 13.17 -7.29 -16.53
C PRO A 79 12.33 -6.25 -17.28
N ASP A 80 12.88 -5.63 -18.33
CA ASP A 80 12.18 -4.60 -19.11
C ASP A 80 10.95 -5.17 -19.85
N GLU A 81 11.04 -6.43 -20.25
CA GLU A 81 10.02 -7.22 -20.91
C GLU A 81 8.98 -7.81 -19.95
N ALA A 82 9.15 -7.64 -18.65
CA ALA A 82 8.22 -8.18 -17.66
C ALA A 82 6.85 -7.52 -17.85
N LYS A 83 5.85 -8.36 -18.15
CA LYS A 83 4.50 -7.91 -18.51
C LYS A 83 3.62 -7.75 -17.28
N TYR A 84 2.79 -6.73 -17.31
CA TYR A 84 1.75 -6.51 -16.32
C TYR A 84 0.40 -6.56 -17.01
N ASN A 85 -0.31 -7.68 -16.88
CA ASN A 85 -1.58 -7.88 -17.56
C ASN A 85 -2.71 -7.34 -16.69
N VAL A 86 -3.51 -6.44 -17.26
CA VAL A 86 -4.72 -5.89 -16.65
C VAL A 86 -5.85 -6.15 -17.62
N ILE A 87 -7.00 -6.58 -17.11
CA ILE A 87 -8.20 -6.69 -17.95
C ILE A 87 -9.01 -5.41 -17.71
N GLY A 88 -9.18 -4.62 -18.77
CA GLY A 88 -10.06 -3.46 -18.77
C GLY A 88 -11.51 -3.89 -18.55
N SER A 89 -12.35 -2.96 -18.08
CA SER A 89 -13.80 -3.22 -17.90
C SER A 89 -14.52 -3.56 -19.20
N ASP A 90 -13.93 -3.22 -20.34
CA ASP A 90 -14.37 -3.52 -21.70
C ASP A 90 -13.78 -4.83 -22.27
N GLY A 91 -13.02 -5.58 -21.46
CA GLY A 91 -12.35 -6.81 -21.87
C GLY A 91 -11.02 -6.60 -22.60
N THR A 92 -10.56 -5.35 -22.77
CA THR A 92 -9.26 -5.08 -23.41
C THR A 92 -8.11 -5.49 -22.50
N ILE A 93 -7.04 -6.03 -23.10
CA ILE A 93 -5.79 -6.34 -22.39
C ILE A 93 -4.71 -5.41 -22.94
N PRO A 94 -4.47 -4.24 -22.32
CA PRO A 94 -3.41 -3.36 -22.75
C PRO A 94 -2.04 -4.03 -22.54
N HIS A 95 -1.17 -3.89 -23.54
CA HIS A 95 0.23 -4.29 -23.41
C HIS A 95 0.97 -3.31 -22.50
N LEU A 96 1.10 -3.64 -21.21
CA LEU A 96 1.85 -2.87 -20.22
C LEU A 96 3.09 -3.64 -19.77
N THR A 97 4.23 -2.95 -19.69
CA THR A 97 5.39 -3.44 -18.93
C THR A 97 5.24 -3.08 -17.46
N ILE A 98 5.76 -3.90 -16.56
CA ILE A 98 5.72 -3.68 -15.10
C ILE A 98 6.30 -2.30 -14.73
N LYS A 99 7.35 -1.86 -15.45
CA LYS A 99 7.99 -0.54 -15.24
C LYS A 99 7.11 0.64 -15.66
N ASN A 100 6.18 0.45 -16.59
CA ASN A 100 5.32 1.52 -17.12
C ASN A 100 3.85 1.42 -16.68
N ALA A 101 3.45 0.33 -16.03
CA ALA A 101 2.07 0.08 -15.57
C ALA A 101 1.49 1.23 -14.71
N MET A 102 2.32 1.90 -13.91
CA MET A 102 1.95 3.04 -13.08
C MET A 102 1.65 4.35 -13.83
N ARG A 103 2.10 4.47 -15.10
CA ARG A 103 1.88 5.65 -15.95
C ARG A 103 0.54 5.61 -16.68
N HIS A 104 -0.10 4.44 -16.74
CA HIS A 104 -1.36 4.25 -17.45
C HIS A 104 -2.56 4.78 -16.64
N SER A 105 -3.58 5.28 -17.32
CA SER A 105 -4.82 5.84 -16.75
C SER A 105 -5.63 4.87 -15.88
N LEU A 106 -5.30 3.57 -15.91
CA LEU A 106 -5.90 2.52 -15.08
C LEU A 106 -5.30 2.45 -13.65
N CYS A 107 -4.24 3.22 -13.39
CA CYS A 107 -3.51 3.32 -12.12
C CYS A 107 -4.39 3.44 -10.84
N PRO A 108 -5.54 4.14 -10.82
CA PRO A 108 -6.40 4.20 -9.62
C PRO A 108 -6.99 2.85 -9.18
N TYR A 109 -7.18 1.91 -10.12
CA TYR A 109 -7.74 0.57 -9.85
C TYR A 109 -6.64 -0.44 -9.51
N LEU A 110 -5.47 -0.30 -10.14
CA LEU A 110 -4.34 -1.23 -10.04
C LEU A 110 -3.69 -1.35 -8.66
N LEU A 111 -3.85 -0.36 -7.75
CA LEU A 111 -3.32 -0.48 -6.39
C LEU A 111 -4.34 -0.24 -5.27
N ARG A 112 -5.65 -0.28 -5.58
CA ARG A 112 -6.67 -0.46 -4.53
C ARG A 112 -6.67 -1.89 -4.02
N TYR A 113 -6.57 -2.82 -4.97
CA TYR A 113 -6.27 -4.22 -4.80
C TYR A 113 -4.91 -4.45 -5.46
N VAL A 114 -3.85 -4.65 -4.68
CA VAL A 114 -2.72 -5.44 -5.18
C VAL A 114 -3.08 -6.87 -4.77
N PRO A 115 -3.74 -7.67 -5.63
CA PRO A 115 -4.08 -9.04 -5.29
C PRO A 115 -2.80 -9.87 -5.21
N HIS A 116 -2.91 -11.00 -4.53
CA HIS A 116 -1.88 -11.98 -4.19
C HIS A 116 -1.16 -12.67 -5.39
N ILE A 117 -1.06 -12.03 -6.55
CA ILE A 117 -0.53 -12.65 -7.77
C ILE A 117 0.59 -11.77 -8.33
N ILE A 118 1.76 -11.93 -7.75
CA ILE A 118 2.97 -12.04 -8.55
C ILE A 118 3.39 -13.51 -8.37
N THR A 119 2.72 -14.41 -9.08
CA THR A 119 3.20 -15.79 -9.23
C THR A 119 4.39 -15.77 -10.19
N VAL A 120 5.49 -16.33 -9.70
CA VAL A 120 6.74 -16.65 -10.42
C VAL A 120 6.45 -17.53 -11.63
#